data_AF-A0A352SPT8-F1
#
_entry.id   AF-A0A352SPT8-F1
#
_cell.length_a   1.000
_cell.length_b   1.000
_cell.length_c   1.000
_cell.angle_alpha   90.00
_cell.angle_beta   90.00
_cell.angle_gamma   90.00
#
_symmetry.space_group_name_H-M   'P 1'
#
loop_
_entity.id
_entity.type
_entity.pdbx_description
1 polymer ?
#
loop_
_entity_poly.entity_id
_entity_poly.type
_entity_poly.pdbx_seq_one_letter_code
_entity_poly.pdbx_strand_id
1 'polypeptide(L)'
;MMGDHVLIDRAPGQDRALLMQGDRVVEVLADYHHARNLTGSIHRVKINRVIAGQNRAFARLADGTQVSVRLAKSDRVVAGAMSVITITA
;
A
#
# COMPACT_ATOMS: atom_id res chain seq x y z
N MET A 1 24.68 -27.04 11.13
CA MET A 1 23.69 -26.73 10.07
C MET A 1 23.19 -25.33 10.38
N MET A 2 23.37 -24.34 9.51
CA MET A 2 22.75 -23.01 9.72
C MET A 2 21.24 -23.20 9.59
N GLY A 3 20.49 -22.81 10.62
CA GLY A 3 19.03 -22.83 10.58
C GLY A 3 18.47 -21.77 9.64
N ASP A 4 17.15 -21.79 9.48
CA ASP A 4 16.42 -20.80 8.71
C ASP A 4 16.73 -19.39 9.23
N HIS A 5 17.03 -18.47 8.31
CA HIS A 5 17.38 -17.09 8.66
C HIS A 5 16.93 -16.11 7.58
N VAL A 6 16.85 -14.83 7.96
CA VAL A 6 16.54 -13.75 7.04
C VAL A 6 17.80 -12.95 6.74
N LEU A 7 18.11 -12.78 5.46
CA LEU A 7 19.16 -11.88 4.98
C LEU A 7 18.51 -10.57 4.50
N ILE A 8 19.04 -9.43 4.95
CA ILE A 8 18.63 -8.11 4.49
C ILE A 8 19.64 -7.60 3.47
N ASP A 9 19.21 -7.45 2.23
CA ASP A 9 19.99 -6.91 1.13
C ASP A 9 19.51 -5.48 0.82
N ARG A 10 20.39 -4.49 1.03
CA ARG A 10 20.12 -3.08 0.82
C ARG A 10 20.81 -2.61 -0.44
N ALA A 11 20.05 -2.16 -1.43
CA ALA A 11 20.57 -1.71 -2.72
C ALA A 11 20.00 -0.32 -3.10
N PRO A 12 20.66 0.42 -3.99
CA PRO A 12 20.09 1.66 -4.51
C PRO A 12 18.69 1.43 -5.10
N GLY A 13 17.68 2.08 -4.51
CA GLY A 13 16.30 2.06 -4.99
C GLY A 13 15.44 0.88 -4.51
N GLN A 14 15.99 -0.07 -3.75
CA GLN A 14 15.22 -1.17 -3.16
C GLN A 14 15.91 -1.78 -1.93
N ASP A 15 15.10 -2.20 -0.97
CA ASP A 15 15.52 -3.10 0.11
C ASP A 15 14.85 -4.46 -0.09
N ARG A 16 15.53 -5.56 0.24
CA ARG A 16 15.01 -6.92 0.12
C ARG A 16 15.23 -7.71 1.40
N ALA A 17 14.21 -8.43 1.84
CA ALA A 17 14.33 -9.49 2.84
C ALA A 17 14.28 -10.85 2.13
N LEU A 18 15.32 -11.66 2.33
CA LEU A 18 15.47 -12.99 1.74
C LEU A 18 15.31 -14.03 2.85
N LEU A 19 14.32 -14.91 2.74
CA LEU A 19 14.24 -16.09 3.60
C LEU A 19 15.18 -17.17 3.05
N MET A 20 16.15 -17.56 3.87
CA MET A 20 17.20 -18.53 3.55
C MET A 20 16.94 -19.84 4.29
N GLN A 21 17.02 -20.96 3.56
CA GLN A 21 17.09 -22.32 4.12
C GLN A 21 18.41 -22.96 3.68
N GLY A 22 19.39 -23.00 4.58
CA GLY A 22 20.79 -23.24 4.21
C GLY A 22 21.28 -22.18 3.23
N ASP A 23 21.79 -22.62 2.07
CA ASP A 23 22.30 -21.72 1.01
C ASP A 23 21.23 -21.36 -0.05
N ARG A 24 19.97 -21.77 0.17
CA ARG A 24 18.88 -21.56 -0.78
C ARG A 24 17.98 -20.40 -0.34
N VAL A 25 17.75 -19.46 -1.25
CA VAL A 25 16.65 -18.49 -1.14
C VAL A 25 15.33 -19.19 -1.43
N VAL A 26 14.39 -19.13 -0.48
CA VAL A 26 13.05 -19.73 -0.65
C VAL A 26 11.93 -18.70 -0.78
N GLU A 27 12.12 -17.49 -0.27
CA GLU A 27 11.19 -16.37 -0.42
C GLU A 27 11.94 -15.03 -0.49
N VAL A 28 11.39 -14.09 -1.24
CA VAL A 28 11.92 -12.73 -1.38
C VAL A 28 10.78 -11.73 -1.20
N LEU A 29 10.91 -10.86 -0.21
CA LEU A 29 10.08 -9.67 -0.07
C LEU A 29 10.90 -8.44 -0.46
N ALA A 30 10.50 -7.77 -1.55
CA ALA A 30 11.15 -6.55 -2.03
C ALA A 30 10.31 -5.32 -1.68
N ASP A 31 10.97 -4.29 -1.14
CA ASP A 31 10.40 -2.95 -0.97
C ASP A 31 11.11 -1.98 -1.93
N TYR A 32 10.36 -1.49 -2.90
CA TYR A 32 10.88 -0.58 -3.92
C TYR A 32 10.71 0.87 -3.46
N HIS A 33 11.79 1.64 -3.39
CA HIS A 33 11.73 3.02 -2.88
C HIS A 33 10.81 3.94 -3.71
N HIS A 34 10.68 3.65 -5.00
CA HIS A 34 9.82 4.38 -5.95
C HIS A 34 8.36 3.91 -5.94
N ALA A 35 8.08 2.76 -5.33
CA ALA A 35 6.77 2.12 -5.28
C ALA A 35 6.56 1.49 -3.90
N ARG A 36 6.69 2.32 -2.85
CA ARG A 36 6.62 1.84 -1.46
C ARG A 36 5.31 1.13 -1.20
N ASN A 37 5.39 0.04 -0.44
CA ASN A 37 4.19 -0.62 0.06
C ASN A 37 3.49 0.29 1.08
N LEU A 38 2.26 0.71 0.77
CA LEU A 38 1.44 1.55 1.65
C LEU A 38 0.37 0.76 2.41
N THR A 39 0.28 -0.56 2.24
CA THR A 39 -0.73 -1.38 2.94
C THR A 39 -0.65 -1.18 4.45
N GLY A 40 -1.80 -0.97 5.09
CA GLY A 40 -1.95 -0.69 6.52
C GLY A 40 -1.79 0.79 6.90
N SER A 41 -1.30 1.65 6.00
CA SER A 41 -1.16 3.08 6.26
C SER A 41 -2.51 3.82 6.25
N ILE A 42 -2.62 4.88 7.05
CA ILE A 42 -3.82 5.70 7.20
C ILE A 42 -3.56 7.10 6.66
N HIS A 43 -4.46 7.60 5.82
CA HIS A 43 -4.31 8.89 5.14
C HIS A 43 -5.56 9.74 5.27
N ARG A 44 -5.38 11.05 5.45
CA ARG A 44 -6.46 12.03 5.33
C ARG A 44 -6.43 12.62 3.93
N VAL A 45 -7.47 12.37 3.13
CA VAL A 45 -7.52 12.71 1.71
C VAL A 45 -8.73 13.56 1.38
N LYS A 46 -8.62 14.41 0.35
CA LYS A 46 -9.77 15.09 -0.24
C LYS A 46 -10.38 14.19 -1.31
N ILE A 47 -11.69 13.95 -1.23
CA ILE A 47 -12.40 13.18 -2.22
C ILE A 47 -12.60 14.03 -3.47
N ASN A 48 -12.08 13.58 -4.60
CA ASN A 48 -12.17 14.31 -5.86
C ASN A 48 -13.50 14.01 -6.58
N ARG A 49 -13.91 12.74 -6.59
CA ARG A 49 -15.11 12.28 -7.30
C ARG A 49 -15.67 11.02 -6.65
N VAL A 50 -16.99 10.86 -6.71
CA VAL A 50 -17.71 9.64 -6.30
C VAL A 50 -18.40 9.04 -7.53
N ILE A 51 -18.30 7.73 -7.70
CA ILE A 51 -18.97 6.92 -8.73
C ILE A 51 -19.94 5.98 -8.02
N ALA A 52 -21.17 6.46 -7.82
CA ALA A 52 -22.19 5.73 -7.05
C ALA A 52 -22.47 4.33 -7.63
N GLY A 53 -22.56 4.20 -8.97
CA GLY A 53 -22.79 2.92 -9.63
C GLY A 53 -21.68 1.88 -9.48
N GLN A 54 -20.51 2.26 -8.96
CA GLN A 54 -19.39 1.35 -8.72
C GLN A 54 -19.02 1.24 -7.23
N ASN A 55 -19.77 1.90 -6.34
CA ASN A 55 -19.42 2.02 -4.91
C ASN A 55 -17.96 2.45 -4.73
N ARG A 56 -17.53 3.47 -5.48
CA ARG A 56 -16.15 3.96 -5.47
C ARG A 56 -16.06 5.46 -5.33
N ALA A 57 -15.05 5.92 -4.61
CA ALA A 57 -14.57 7.29 -4.63
C ALA A 57 -13.13 7.33 -5.13
N PHE A 58 -12.70 8.48 -5.63
CA PHE A 58 -11.33 8.74 -6.04
C PHE A 58 -10.77 9.91 -5.26
N ALA A 59 -9.53 9.78 -4.83
CA ALA A 59 -8.80 10.81 -4.10
C ALA A 59 -7.33 10.83 -4.53
N ARG A 60 -6.55 11.75 -3.95
CA ARG A 60 -5.10 11.75 -4.05
C ARG A 60 -4.48 11.72 -2.66
N LEU A 61 -3.39 10.97 -2.50
CA LEU A 61 -2.51 11.06 -1.34
C LEU A 61 -1.73 12.38 -1.36
N ALA A 62 -1.02 12.69 -0.27
CA ALA A 62 -0.27 13.94 -0.12
C ALA A 62 0.84 14.11 -1.18
N ASP A 63 1.41 13.00 -1.66
CA ASP A 63 2.42 12.97 -2.72
C ASP A 63 1.82 13.05 -4.14
N GLY A 64 0.50 13.18 -4.26
CA GLY A 64 -0.22 13.26 -5.53
C GLY A 64 -0.66 11.92 -6.11
N THR A 65 -0.27 10.79 -5.50
CA THR A 65 -0.66 9.44 -5.94
C THR A 65 -2.18 9.30 -5.95
N GLN A 66 -2.75 8.89 -7.08
CA GLN A 66 -4.18 8.68 -7.22
C GLN A 66 -4.59 7.37 -6.55
N VAL A 67 -5.64 7.41 -5.74
CA VAL A 67 -6.18 6.22 -5.07
C VAL A 67 -7.66 6.04 -5.39
N SER A 68 -8.07 4.78 -5.51
CA SER A 68 -9.47 4.38 -5.58
C SER A 68 -9.90 3.84 -4.22
N VAL A 69 -10.97 4.41 -3.67
CA VAL A 69 -11.52 4.06 -2.36
C VAL A 69 -12.81 3.28 -2.60
N ARG A 70 -12.84 2.02 -2.13
CA ARG A 70 -14.08 1.24 -2.10
C ARG A 70 -14.97 1.76 -1.00
N LEU A 71 -16.25 1.93 -1.30
CA LEU A 71 -17.27 2.41 -0.37
C LEU A 71 -18.19 1.25 0.04
N ALA A 72 -18.49 1.17 1.32
CA ALA A 72 -19.60 0.38 1.85
C ALA A 72 -20.93 1.13 1.70
N LYS A 73 -22.05 0.41 1.78
CA LYS A 73 -23.40 1.00 1.68
C LYS A 73 -23.68 2.05 2.76
N SER A 74 -23.05 1.92 3.92
CA SER A 74 -23.15 2.85 5.05
C SER A 74 -22.32 4.12 4.87
N ASP A 75 -21.35 4.12 3.96
CA ASP A 75 -20.39 5.21 3.85
C ASP A 75 -21.05 6.44 3.24
N ARG A 76 -20.98 7.56 3.96
CA ARG A 76 -21.49 8.86 3.53
C ARG A 76 -20.34 9.71 3.02
N VAL A 77 -19.86 9.41 1.82
CA VAL A 77 -18.73 10.11 1.19
C VAL A 77 -19.24 11.03 0.07
N VAL A 78 -18.76 12.27 0.06
CA VAL A 78 -19.15 13.31 -0.90
C VAL A 78 -17.91 13.92 -1.54
N ALA A 79 -17.99 14.28 -2.82
CA ALA A 79 -16.91 14.98 -3.50
C ALA A 79 -16.63 16.34 -2.84
N GLY A 80 -15.35 16.69 -2.73
CA GLY A 80 -14.85 17.89 -2.05
C GLY A 80 -14.60 17.71 -0.55
N ALA A 81 -15.20 16.70 0.09
CA ALA A 81 -15.04 16.45 1.51
C ALA A 81 -13.67 15.82 1.85
N MET A 82 -13.20 16.08 3.06
CA MET A 82 -12.07 15.35 3.63
C MET A 82 -12.55 14.02 4.22
N SER A 83 -11.77 12.96 4.02
CA SER A 83 -12.05 11.64 4.59
C SER A 83 -10.74 10.98 5.06
N VAL A 84 -10.85 10.13 6.08
CA VAL A 84 -9.74 9.29 6.52
C VAL A 84 -9.91 7.92 5.87
N ILE A 85 -8.87 7.43 5.21
CA ILE A 85 -8.85 6.13 4.53
C ILE A 85 -7.68 5.28 5.04
N THR A 86 -7.84 3.97 4.95
CA THR A 86 -6.77 3.00 5.18
C THR A 86 -6.49 2.29 3.86
N ILE A 87 -5.20 2.18 3.50
CA ILE A 87 -4.80 1.36 2.35
C ILE A 87 -4.80 -0.10 2.79
N THR A 88 -5.49 -0.95 2.03
CA THR A 88 -5.63 -2.39 2.30
C THR A 88 -5.13 -3.17 1.08
N ALA A 89 -4.67 -4.41 1.30
CA ALA A 89 -4.22 -5.32 0.25
C ALA A 89 -5.39 -5.93 -0.54
#